data_AF-A0A2E4L886-F1
#
_entry.id   AF-A0A2E4L886-F1
#
_cell.length_a   1.000
_cell.length_b   1.000
_cell.length_c   1.000
_cell.angle_alpha   90.00
_cell.angle_beta   90.00
_cell.angle_gamma   90.00
#
_symmetry.space_group_name_H-M   'P 1'
#
loop_
_entity.id
_entity.type
_entity.pdbx_description
1 polymer ?
#
loop_
_entity_poly.entity_id
_entity_poly.type
_entity_poly.pdbx_seq_one_letter_code
_entity_poly.pdbx_strand_id
1 'polypeptide(L)'
;MRAPSYVAILLISYAALHLTSMVINHSEPVTVTSDAIDPDLFLKNSSKYYNSAAHNRSMEQLLKAIKAIEKIEQEIDEDSRKIVDFAVTDLKEIYSEMRHDTFDINKLNKASVKALNALTYAELKVTEHFVESQDLNNAKIALDYSMLHIKNALRFSEGVTKEYEIKIYSELDSLIQNKHLSDEELIARIQQMLEELDNEQLYTEENVESHH
;
A
#
# COMPACT_ATOMS: atom_id res chain seq x y z
N MET A 1 47.13 21.92 -24.64
CA MET A 1 45.74 21.40 -24.50
C MET A 1 45.55 20.89 -23.08
N ARG A 2 44.80 21.60 -22.22
CA ARG A 2 44.52 21.26 -20.81
C ARG A 2 43.04 20.87 -20.65
N ALA A 3 42.62 19.81 -21.33
CA ALA A 3 41.25 19.29 -21.29
C ALA A 3 40.99 18.11 -20.31
N PRO A 4 41.97 17.29 -19.85
CA PRO A 4 41.63 16.07 -19.11
C PRO A 4 41.16 16.33 -17.67
N SER A 5 41.54 17.46 -17.06
CA SER A 5 41.19 17.78 -15.67
C SER A 5 39.72 18.17 -15.48
N TYR A 6 39.11 18.84 -16.47
CA TYR A 6 37.70 19.26 -16.38
C TYR A 6 36.73 18.08 -16.53
N VAL A 7 37.08 17.09 -17.35
CA VAL A 7 36.29 15.86 -17.51
C VAL A 7 36.32 15.03 -16.23
N ALA A 8 37.50 14.94 -15.57
CA ALA A 8 37.62 14.25 -14.29
C ALA A 8 36.79 14.92 -13.19
N ILE A 9 36.78 16.26 -13.13
CA ILE A 9 35.97 17.01 -12.16
C ILE A 9 34.47 16.78 -12.41
N LEU A 10 34.02 16.77 -13.67
CA LEU A 10 32.62 16.50 -14.02
C LEU A 10 32.19 15.07 -13.67
N LEU A 11 33.05 14.08 -13.85
CA LEU A 11 32.76 12.70 -13.47
C LEU A 11 32.70 12.54 -11.95
N ILE A 12 33.59 13.21 -11.21
CA ILE A 12 33.58 13.19 -9.74
C ILE A 12 32.34 13.90 -9.20
N SER A 13 31.94 15.05 -9.76
CA SER A 13 30.74 15.75 -9.33
C SER A 13 29.46 14.98 -9.68
N TYR A 14 29.40 14.32 -10.85
CA TYR A 14 28.30 13.44 -11.21
C TYR A 14 28.20 12.21 -10.30
N ALA A 15 29.33 11.58 -9.98
CA ALA A 15 29.38 10.46 -9.03
C ALA A 15 29.00 10.90 -7.61
N ALA A 16 29.44 12.08 -7.17
CA ALA A 16 29.06 12.65 -5.88
C ALA A 16 27.55 12.95 -5.82
N LEU A 17 26.98 13.52 -6.89
CA LEU A 17 25.53 13.77 -7.00
C LEU A 17 24.72 12.47 -6.95
N HIS A 18 25.15 11.43 -7.67
CA HIS A 18 24.51 10.11 -7.62
C HIS A 18 24.64 9.43 -6.27
N LEU A 19 25.81 9.50 -5.63
CA LEU A 19 26.00 8.96 -4.28
C LEU A 19 25.13 9.71 -3.27
N THR A 20 25.02 11.04 -3.36
CA THR A 20 24.13 11.81 -2.50
C THR A 20 22.66 11.50 -2.78
N SER A 21 22.23 11.34 -4.02
CA SER A 21 20.84 10.96 -4.31
C SER A 21 20.53 9.54 -3.87
N MET A 22 21.50 8.63 -3.95
CA MET A 22 21.34 7.24 -3.48
C MET A 22 21.27 7.16 -1.95
N VAL A 23 22.05 7.99 -1.23
CA VAL A 23 22.00 8.07 0.23
C VAL A 23 20.72 8.77 0.71
N ILE A 24 20.30 9.87 0.06
CA ILE A 24 19.08 10.61 0.43
C ILE A 24 17.82 9.77 0.11
N ASN A 25 17.80 9.03 -1.00
CA ASN A 25 16.67 8.15 -1.33
C ASN A 25 16.64 6.84 -0.50
N HIS A 26 17.70 6.50 0.24
CA HIS A 26 17.69 5.36 1.19
C HIS A 26 17.29 5.76 2.61
N SER A 27 17.04 7.05 2.87
CA SER A 27 16.69 7.54 4.21
C SER A 27 15.19 7.78 4.43
N GLU A 28 14.38 7.79 3.38
CA GLU A 28 12.92 7.96 3.51
C GLU A 28 12.24 6.58 3.55
N PRO A 29 11.33 6.33 4.51
CA PRO A 29 10.62 5.06 4.58
C PRO A 29 9.77 4.85 3.31
N VAL A 30 9.68 3.63 2.83
CA VAL A 30 8.99 3.23 1.59
C VAL A 30 7.57 3.78 1.56
N THR A 31 6.90 3.84 2.72
CA THR A 31 5.55 4.38 2.94
C THR A 31 5.38 5.86 2.60
N VAL A 32 6.45 6.65 2.45
CA VAL A 32 6.37 8.04 1.97
C VAL A 32 7.05 8.25 0.62
N THR A 33 7.45 7.17 -0.05
CA THR A 33 8.04 7.22 -1.38
C THR A 33 7.07 6.71 -2.44
N SER A 34 7.41 6.94 -3.73
CA SER A 34 6.63 6.36 -4.83
C SER A 34 6.59 4.83 -4.84
N ASP A 35 7.47 4.15 -4.10
CA ASP A 35 7.45 2.69 -4.02
C ASP A 35 6.23 2.17 -3.25
N ALA A 36 5.57 3.00 -2.41
CA ALA A 36 4.34 2.64 -1.70
C ALA A 36 3.21 2.22 -2.66
N ILE A 37 3.19 2.73 -3.90
CA ILE A 37 2.10 2.52 -4.86
C ILE A 37 2.30 1.31 -5.79
N ASP A 38 3.48 0.68 -5.73
CA ASP A 38 3.82 -0.48 -6.58
C ASP A 38 2.89 -1.69 -6.38
N PRO A 39 2.52 -2.07 -5.14
CA PRO A 39 1.54 -3.13 -4.90
C PRO A 39 0.25 -2.94 -5.70
N ASP A 40 -0.33 -1.75 -5.69
CA ASP A 40 -1.58 -1.40 -6.37
C ASP A 40 -1.50 -1.64 -7.87
N LEU A 41 -0.41 -1.18 -8.47
CA LEU A 41 -0.16 -1.35 -9.90
C LEU A 41 -0.06 -2.82 -10.27
N PHE A 42 0.68 -3.59 -9.47
CA PHE A 42 0.89 -5.02 -9.70
C PHE A 42 -0.40 -5.83 -9.49
N LEU A 43 -1.17 -5.59 -8.44
CA LEU A 43 -2.48 -6.24 -8.20
C LEU A 43 -3.46 -5.95 -9.35
N LYS A 44 -3.55 -4.68 -9.76
CA LYS A 44 -4.38 -4.27 -10.91
C LYS A 44 -3.96 -4.98 -12.20
N ASN A 45 -2.66 -5.06 -12.46
CA ASN A 45 -2.16 -5.73 -13.66
C ASN A 45 -2.38 -7.25 -13.59
N SER A 46 -2.24 -7.85 -12.41
CA SER A 46 -2.55 -9.27 -12.19
C SER A 46 -3.98 -9.61 -12.61
N SER A 47 -4.97 -8.90 -12.06
CA SER A 47 -6.39 -9.10 -12.40
C SER A 47 -6.66 -8.83 -13.89
N LYS A 48 -6.10 -7.74 -14.45
CA LYS A 48 -6.25 -7.41 -15.88
C LYS A 48 -5.71 -8.51 -16.80
N TYR A 49 -4.51 -9.04 -16.51
CA TYR A 49 -3.90 -10.08 -17.33
C TYR A 49 -4.65 -11.40 -17.20
N TYR A 50 -5.20 -11.72 -16.02
CA TYR A 50 -6.04 -12.90 -15.86
C TYR A 50 -7.27 -12.84 -16.79
N ASN A 51 -7.99 -11.72 -16.76
CA ASN A 51 -9.17 -11.49 -17.60
C ASN A 51 -8.85 -11.46 -19.11
N SER A 52 -7.58 -11.25 -19.48
CA SER A 52 -7.11 -11.29 -20.86
C SER A 52 -6.53 -12.66 -21.26
N ALA A 53 -6.77 -13.72 -20.47
CA ALA A 53 -6.21 -15.06 -20.62
C ALA A 53 -4.67 -15.13 -20.65
N ALA A 54 -4.00 -14.10 -20.13
CA ALA A 54 -2.54 -14.04 -20.03
C ALA A 54 -2.08 -14.52 -18.64
N HIS A 55 -2.44 -15.76 -18.28
CA HIS A 55 -2.29 -16.31 -16.92
C HIS A 55 -0.86 -16.23 -16.37
N ASN A 56 0.16 -16.57 -17.18
CA ASN A 56 1.56 -16.45 -16.76
C ASN A 56 1.95 -15.01 -16.36
N ARG A 57 1.46 -14.01 -17.12
CA ARG A 57 1.71 -12.59 -16.80
C ARG A 57 0.94 -12.17 -15.57
N SER A 58 -0.29 -12.68 -15.40
CA SER A 58 -1.07 -12.43 -14.18
C SER A 58 -0.33 -12.91 -12.94
N MET A 59 0.16 -14.15 -12.94
CA MET A 59 0.95 -14.71 -11.85
C MET A 59 2.25 -13.94 -11.59
N GLU A 60 2.96 -13.53 -12.64
CA GLU A 60 4.18 -12.71 -12.49
C GLU A 60 3.88 -11.39 -11.79
N GLN A 61 2.78 -10.73 -12.13
CA GLN A 61 2.36 -9.50 -11.48
C GLN A 61 1.91 -9.73 -10.04
N LEU A 62 1.18 -10.82 -9.76
CA LEU A 62 0.81 -11.16 -8.38
C LEU A 62 2.05 -11.38 -7.51
N LEU A 63 3.07 -12.10 -8.01
CA LEU A 63 4.33 -12.29 -7.29
C LEU A 63 5.07 -10.96 -7.06
N LYS A 64 5.01 -10.03 -8.01
CA LYS A 64 5.57 -8.68 -7.85
C LYS A 64 4.83 -7.88 -6.79
N ALA A 65 3.49 -7.96 -6.75
CA ALA A 65 2.69 -7.34 -5.72
C ALA A 65 3.07 -7.85 -4.33
N ILE A 66 3.13 -9.18 -4.15
CA ILE A 66 3.52 -9.82 -2.89
C ILE A 66 4.87 -9.29 -2.39
N LYS A 67 5.89 -9.28 -3.26
CA LYS A 67 7.23 -8.79 -2.90
C LYS A 67 7.27 -7.30 -2.56
N ALA A 68 6.46 -6.49 -3.23
CA ALA A 68 6.39 -5.06 -2.94
C ALA A 68 5.74 -4.81 -1.57
N ILE A 69 4.70 -5.58 -1.22
CA ILE A 69 4.05 -5.51 0.09
C ILE A 69 5.00 -5.98 1.20
N GLU A 70 5.70 -7.10 1.00
CA GLU A 70 6.71 -7.61 1.95
C GLU A 70 7.87 -6.61 2.18
N LYS A 71 8.15 -5.71 1.21
CA LYS A 71 9.13 -4.64 1.39
C LYS A 71 8.59 -3.55 2.31
N ILE A 72 7.34 -3.13 2.14
CA ILE A 72 6.67 -2.14 3.01
C ILE A 72 6.58 -2.68 4.44
N GLU A 73 6.24 -3.95 4.61
CA GLU A 73 6.12 -4.64 5.90
C GLU A 73 7.35 -4.50 6.82
N GLN A 74 8.55 -4.43 6.23
CA GLN A 74 9.81 -4.32 6.97
C GLN A 74 10.00 -2.96 7.63
N GLU A 75 9.23 -1.95 7.23
CA GLU A 75 9.43 -0.54 7.59
C GLU A 75 8.27 0.05 8.40
N ILE A 76 7.21 -0.74 8.64
CA ILE A 76 6.03 -0.35 9.42
C ILE A 76 6.08 -0.89 10.86
N ASP A 77 5.21 -0.34 11.72
CA ASP A 77 5.08 -0.77 13.12
C ASP A 77 4.57 -2.21 13.27
N GLU A 78 4.68 -2.77 14.47
CA GLU A 78 4.38 -4.19 14.72
C GLU A 78 2.91 -4.55 14.50
N ASP A 79 1.98 -3.66 14.80
CA ASP A 79 0.54 -3.96 14.68
C ASP A 79 0.10 -3.86 13.22
N SER A 80 0.55 -2.82 12.51
CA SER A 80 0.38 -2.72 11.05
C SER A 80 1.03 -3.91 10.32
N ARG A 81 2.20 -4.37 10.79
CA ARG A 81 2.89 -5.54 10.22
C ARG A 81 2.03 -6.78 10.27
N LYS A 82 1.42 -7.12 11.41
CA LYS A 82 0.58 -8.32 11.55
C LYS A 82 -0.54 -8.34 10.52
N ILE A 83 -1.24 -7.21 10.37
CA ILE A 83 -2.33 -7.03 9.41
C ILE A 83 -1.84 -7.23 7.96
N VAL A 84 -0.71 -6.62 7.61
CA VAL A 84 -0.09 -6.76 6.29
C VAL A 84 0.33 -8.21 6.02
N ASP A 85 0.89 -8.90 7.02
CA ASP A 85 1.37 -10.27 6.91
C ASP A 85 0.23 -11.27 6.61
N PHE A 86 -0.93 -11.06 7.24
CA PHE A 86 -2.15 -11.81 6.92
C PHE A 86 -2.59 -11.61 5.47
N ALA A 87 -2.62 -10.36 5.00
CA ALA A 87 -2.99 -10.09 3.62
C ALA A 87 -1.98 -10.67 2.60
N VAL A 88 -0.69 -10.65 2.94
CA VAL A 88 0.37 -11.30 2.13
C VAL A 88 0.15 -12.81 2.08
N THR A 89 -0.25 -13.42 3.19
CA THR A 89 -0.56 -14.86 3.27
C THR A 89 -1.71 -15.23 2.33
N ASP A 90 -2.81 -14.47 2.35
CA ASP A 90 -3.93 -14.65 1.43
C ASP A 90 -3.47 -14.55 -0.04
N LEU A 91 -2.67 -13.53 -0.39
CA LEU A 91 -2.14 -13.38 -1.75
C LEU A 91 -1.22 -14.53 -2.17
N LYS A 92 -0.42 -15.08 -1.25
CA LYS A 92 0.44 -16.25 -1.49
C LYS A 92 -0.39 -17.51 -1.74
N GLU A 93 -1.51 -17.68 -1.03
CA GLU A 93 -2.47 -18.77 -1.28
C GLU A 93 -3.04 -18.65 -2.69
N ILE A 94 -3.51 -17.46 -3.08
CA ILE A 94 -3.99 -17.20 -4.43
C ILE A 94 -2.93 -17.52 -5.49
N TYR A 95 -1.67 -17.09 -5.27
CA TYR A 95 -0.57 -17.42 -6.17
C TYR A 95 -0.36 -18.94 -6.29
N SER A 96 -0.51 -19.68 -5.19
CA SER A 96 -0.46 -21.14 -5.19
C SER A 96 -1.62 -21.74 -5.99
N GLU A 97 -2.85 -21.28 -5.79
CA GLU A 97 -4.02 -21.75 -6.55
C GLU A 97 -3.87 -21.51 -8.07
N MET A 98 -3.34 -20.34 -8.46
CA MET A 98 -3.04 -20.04 -9.86
C MET A 98 -2.03 -21.01 -10.49
N ARG A 99 -1.09 -21.55 -9.71
CA ARG A 99 -0.12 -22.54 -10.21
C ARG A 99 -0.71 -23.93 -10.40
N HIS A 100 -1.81 -24.24 -9.74
CA HIS A 100 -2.43 -25.57 -9.73
C HIS A 100 -3.76 -25.60 -10.49
N ASP A 101 -4.09 -24.55 -11.25
CA ASP A 101 -5.33 -24.40 -12.02
C ASP A 101 -6.63 -24.53 -11.19
N THR A 102 -6.57 -24.25 -9.89
CA THR A 102 -7.74 -24.26 -8.97
C THR A 102 -8.28 -22.86 -8.67
N PHE A 103 -7.89 -21.89 -9.49
CA PHE A 103 -8.02 -20.47 -9.20
C PHE A 103 -9.40 -19.89 -9.52
N ASP A 104 -9.86 -18.98 -8.65
CA ASP A 104 -11.04 -18.13 -8.86
C ASP A 104 -10.64 -16.65 -8.83
N ILE A 105 -11.00 -15.91 -9.89
CA ILE A 105 -10.74 -14.47 -9.99
C ILE A 105 -11.40 -13.65 -8.88
N ASN A 106 -12.54 -14.11 -8.35
CA ASN A 106 -13.19 -13.46 -7.24
C ASN A 106 -12.36 -13.55 -5.96
N LYS A 107 -11.64 -14.67 -5.76
CA LYS A 107 -10.71 -14.81 -4.63
C LYS A 107 -9.52 -13.86 -4.77
N LEU A 108 -8.96 -13.69 -5.98
CA LEU A 108 -7.93 -12.67 -6.22
C LEU A 108 -8.42 -11.26 -5.91
N ASN A 109 -9.62 -10.91 -6.38
CA ASN A 109 -10.19 -9.59 -6.12
C ASN A 109 -10.36 -9.36 -4.61
N LYS A 110 -10.92 -10.34 -3.88
CA LYS A 110 -11.07 -10.28 -2.42
C LYS A 110 -9.72 -10.14 -1.69
N ALA A 111 -8.73 -10.96 -2.04
CA ALA A 111 -7.40 -10.86 -1.45
C ALA A 111 -6.72 -9.51 -1.79
N SER A 112 -6.97 -8.97 -2.99
CA SER A 112 -6.48 -7.65 -3.38
C SER A 112 -7.12 -6.53 -2.55
N VAL A 113 -8.43 -6.60 -2.27
CA VAL A 113 -9.10 -5.63 -1.37
C VAL A 113 -8.48 -5.70 0.02
N LYS A 114 -8.34 -6.90 0.59
CA LYS A 114 -7.73 -7.07 1.92
C LYS A 114 -6.32 -6.48 1.99
N ALA A 115 -5.49 -6.75 0.99
CA ALA A 115 -4.13 -6.21 0.93
C ALA A 115 -4.10 -4.68 0.82
N LEU A 116 -4.97 -4.09 0.01
CA LEU A 116 -5.03 -2.63 -0.13
C LEU A 116 -5.59 -1.96 1.14
N ASN A 117 -6.52 -2.61 1.84
CA ASN A 117 -7.01 -2.12 3.14
C ASN A 117 -5.94 -2.24 4.24
N ALA A 118 -5.15 -3.32 4.22
CA ALA A 118 -3.99 -3.49 5.10
C ALA A 118 -2.94 -2.41 4.88
N LEU A 119 -2.62 -2.08 3.62
CA LEU A 119 -1.73 -0.96 3.30
C LEU A 119 -2.33 0.39 3.72
N THR A 120 -3.63 0.60 3.51
CA THR A 120 -4.32 1.81 4.00
C THR A 120 -4.20 1.95 5.51
N TYR A 121 -4.41 0.87 6.27
CA TYR A 121 -4.23 0.87 7.72
C TYR A 121 -2.81 1.29 8.09
N ALA A 122 -1.80 0.69 7.47
CA ALA A 122 -0.40 1.00 7.73
C ALA A 122 -0.07 2.47 7.43
N GLU A 123 -0.54 2.99 6.30
CA GLU A 123 -0.32 4.40 5.92
C GLU A 123 -1.06 5.39 6.85
N LEU A 124 -2.22 5.01 7.39
CA LEU A 124 -2.92 5.79 8.41
C LEU A 124 -2.15 5.81 9.74
N LYS A 125 -1.54 4.70 10.16
CA LYS A 125 -0.65 4.66 11.34
C LYS A 125 0.60 5.52 11.14
N VAL A 126 1.18 5.48 9.95
CA VAL A 126 2.30 6.35 9.57
C VAL A 126 1.87 7.82 9.58
N THR A 127 0.67 8.12 9.08
CA THR A 127 0.09 9.47 9.12
C THR A 127 -0.05 9.97 10.56
N GLU A 128 -0.63 9.17 11.46
CA GLU A 128 -0.75 9.49 12.89
C GLU A 128 0.61 9.84 13.50
N HIS A 129 1.62 9.00 13.26
CA HIS A 129 2.98 9.24 13.75
C HIS A 129 3.59 10.55 13.25
N PHE A 130 3.38 10.90 11.97
CA PHE A 130 3.87 12.15 11.41
C PHE A 130 3.12 13.38 11.95
N VAL A 131 1.82 13.27 12.20
CA VAL A 131 1.05 14.37 12.84
C VAL A 131 1.55 14.60 14.26
N GLU A 132 1.74 13.54 15.06
CA GLU A 132 2.25 13.63 16.43
C GLU A 132 3.66 14.24 16.50
N SER A 133 4.50 13.95 15.49
CA SER A 133 5.86 14.50 15.37
C SER A 133 5.94 15.86 14.67
N GLN A 134 4.79 16.46 14.32
CA GLN A 134 4.66 17.75 13.63
C GLN A 134 5.26 17.78 12.21
N ASP A 135 5.44 16.62 11.57
CA ASP A 135 5.87 16.49 10.17
C ASP A 135 4.66 16.42 9.22
N LEU A 136 3.96 17.54 9.09
CA LEU A 136 2.71 17.62 8.34
C LEU A 136 2.85 17.34 6.84
N ASN A 137 4.06 17.52 6.28
CA ASN A 137 4.29 17.22 4.86
C ASN A 137 4.28 15.72 4.61
N ASN A 138 5.01 14.96 5.42
CA ASN A 138 5.04 13.50 5.31
C ASN A 138 3.72 12.87 5.74
N ALA A 139 3.03 13.44 6.75
CA ALA A 139 1.67 13.04 7.09
C ALA A 139 0.72 13.15 5.89
N LYS A 140 0.81 14.24 5.13
CA LYS A 140 -0.02 14.43 3.94
C LYS A 140 0.31 13.41 2.84
N ILE A 141 1.59 13.10 2.63
CA ILE A 141 2.01 12.12 1.62
C ILE A 141 1.45 10.73 1.97
N ALA A 142 1.59 10.29 3.21
CA ALA A 142 1.03 9.02 3.68
C ALA A 142 -0.50 8.98 3.57
N LEU A 143 -1.18 10.10 3.86
CA LEU A 143 -2.64 10.22 3.70
C LEU A 143 -3.07 10.14 2.22
N ASP A 144 -2.31 10.76 1.32
CA ASP A 144 -2.53 10.67 -0.13
C ASP A 144 -2.36 9.23 -0.64
N TYR A 145 -1.40 8.47 -0.09
CA TYR A 145 -1.22 7.04 -0.41
C TYR A 145 -2.32 6.16 0.19
N SER A 146 -2.75 6.41 1.43
CA SER A 146 -3.93 5.78 2.03
C SER A 146 -5.15 5.92 1.10
N MET A 147 -5.41 7.14 0.61
CA MET A 147 -6.50 7.41 -0.32
C MET A 147 -6.34 6.68 -1.65
N LEU A 148 -5.11 6.54 -2.15
CA LEU A 148 -4.83 5.83 -3.39
C LEU A 148 -5.09 4.32 -3.25
N HIS A 149 -4.68 3.71 -2.14
CA HIS A 149 -4.92 2.30 -1.85
C HIS A 149 -6.42 1.99 -1.83
N ILE A 150 -7.21 2.74 -1.06
CA ILE A 150 -8.68 2.59 -1.01
C ILE A 150 -9.31 2.81 -2.38
N LYS A 151 -8.85 3.83 -3.13
CA LYS A 151 -9.33 4.07 -4.49
C LYS A 151 -9.09 2.87 -5.41
N ASN A 152 -7.98 2.17 -5.23
CA ASN A 152 -7.68 0.96 -5.99
C ASN A 152 -8.46 -0.25 -5.45
N ALA A 153 -8.69 -0.35 -4.13
CA ALA A 153 -9.53 -1.38 -3.51
C ALA A 153 -10.95 -1.35 -4.10
N LEU A 154 -11.54 -0.16 -4.26
CA LEU A 154 -12.84 0.07 -4.91
C LEU A 154 -13.01 -0.58 -6.30
N ARG A 155 -11.90 -0.84 -6.99
CA ARG A 155 -11.92 -1.47 -8.33
C ARG A 155 -12.14 -2.97 -8.27
N PHE A 156 -11.83 -3.58 -7.13
CA PHE A 156 -11.95 -5.00 -6.85
C PHE A 156 -13.18 -5.31 -5.98
N SER A 157 -13.66 -4.31 -5.21
CA SER A 157 -14.80 -4.46 -4.31
C SER A 157 -16.15 -4.54 -5.03
N GLU A 158 -17.04 -5.37 -4.49
CA GLU A 158 -18.43 -5.53 -4.92
C GLU A 158 -19.36 -5.55 -3.70
N GLY A 159 -20.66 -5.31 -3.91
CA GLY A 159 -21.68 -5.37 -2.85
C GLY A 159 -21.37 -4.48 -1.64
N VAL A 160 -21.56 -5.02 -0.43
CA VAL A 160 -21.37 -4.30 0.84
C VAL A 160 -19.93 -3.82 1.02
N THR A 161 -18.95 -4.63 0.64
CA THR A 161 -17.52 -4.23 0.71
C THR A 161 -17.26 -2.96 -0.10
N LYS A 162 -17.92 -2.80 -1.26
CA LYS A 162 -17.78 -1.57 -2.06
C LYS A 162 -18.37 -0.35 -1.35
N GLU A 163 -19.50 -0.50 -0.67
CA GLU A 163 -20.11 0.60 0.09
C GLU A 163 -19.22 1.02 1.26
N TYR A 164 -18.61 0.04 1.93
CA TYR A 164 -17.61 0.27 2.96
C TYR A 164 -16.41 1.06 2.42
N GLU A 165 -15.80 0.62 1.30
CA GLU A 165 -14.67 1.35 0.71
C GLU A 165 -15.04 2.79 0.28
N ILE A 166 -16.27 3.02 -0.18
CA ILE A 166 -16.76 4.37 -0.52
C ILE A 166 -16.82 5.24 0.74
N LYS A 167 -17.24 4.68 1.87
CA LYS A 167 -17.28 5.38 3.15
C LYS A 167 -15.87 5.81 3.58
N ILE A 168 -14.92 4.87 3.63
CA ILE A 168 -13.52 5.17 4.00
C ILE A 168 -12.90 6.18 3.04
N TYR A 169 -13.12 6.03 1.72
CA TYR A 169 -12.65 6.99 0.71
C TYR A 169 -13.18 8.40 0.95
N SER A 170 -14.47 8.52 1.28
CA SER A 170 -15.11 9.82 1.53
C SER A 170 -14.57 10.49 2.80
N GLU A 171 -14.26 9.69 3.82
CA GLU A 171 -13.65 10.16 5.06
C GLU A 171 -12.22 10.66 4.82
N LEU A 172 -11.41 9.91 4.07
CA LEU A 172 -10.06 10.31 3.65
C LEU A 172 -10.08 11.61 2.83
N ASP A 173 -10.98 11.73 1.84
CA ASP A 173 -11.12 12.97 1.06
C ASP A 173 -11.49 14.15 1.95
N SER A 174 -12.38 13.95 2.92
CA SER A 174 -12.74 14.98 3.90
C SER A 174 -11.53 15.44 4.72
N LEU A 175 -10.66 14.53 5.16
CA LEU A 175 -9.44 14.87 5.89
C LEU A 175 -8.46 15.66 5.03
N ILE A 176 -8.24 15.23 3.79
CA ILE A 176 -7.29 15.89 2.86
C ILE A 176 -7.77 17.29 2.47
N GLN A 177 -9.07 17.48 2.25
CA GLN A 177 -9.63 18.78 1.84
C GLN A 177 -9.76 19.77 3.00
N ASN A 178 -9.93 19.30 4.24
CA ASN A 178 -10.17 20.16 5.38
C ASN A 178 -8.87 20.68 6.02
N LYS A 179 -8.39 21.82 5.50
CA LYS A 179 -7.19 22.52 5.98
C LYS A 179 -7.33 23.20 7.35
N HIS A 180 -8.49 23.08 8.00
CA HIS A 180 -8.79 23.74 9.27
C HIS A 180 -8.89 22.78 10.45
N LEU A 181 -8.66 21.48 10.24
CA LEU A 181 -8.60 20.51 11.34
C LEU A 181 -7.39 20.83 12.22
N SER A 182 -7.60 20.78 13.52
CA SER A 182 -6.51 20.68 14.48
C SER A 182 -5.84 19.30 14.42
N ASP A 183 -4.59 19.22 14.85
CA ASP A 183 -3.85 17.96 14.91
C ASP A 183 -4.60 16.90 15.76
N GLU A 184 -5.21 17.32 16.88
CA GLU A 184 -6.03 16.45 17.73
C GLU A 184 -7.27 15.90 17.00
N GLU A 185 -7.98 16.74 16.24
CA GLU A 185 -9.14 16.30 15.44
C GLU A 185 -8.73 15.39 14.29
N LEU A 186 -7.58 15.65 13.65
CA LEU A 186 -7.03 14.80 12.60
C LEU A 186 -6.69 13.41 13.14
N ILE A 187 -5.96 13.33 14.26
CA ILE A 187 -5.59 12.07 14.92
C ILE A 187 -6.86 11.30 15.32
N ALA A 188 -7.84 11.95 15.96
CA ALA A 188 -9.06 11.28 16.41
C ALA A 188 -9.85 10.65 15.24
N ARG A 189 -9.92 11.34 14.09
CA ARG A 189 -10.57 10.78 12.89
C ARG A 189 -9.76 9.65 12.25
N ILE A 190 -8.43 9.75 12.25
CA ILE A 190 -7.54 8.67 11.80
C ILE A 190 -7.75 7.42 12.67
N GLN A 191 -7.78 7.58 14.00
CA GLN A 191 -8.02 6.49 14.94
C GLN A 191 -9.38 5.82 14.71
N GLN A 192 -10.43 6.60 14.47
CA GLN A 192 -11.74 6.05 14.13
C GLN A 192 -11.69 5.21 12.83
N MET A 193 -11.00 5.68 11.78
CA MET A 193 -10.85 4.89 10.55
C MET A 193 -10.03 3.62 10.76
N LEU A 194 -8.98 3.67 11.59
CA LEU A 194 -8.17 2.50 11.93
C LEU A 194 -9.00 1.44 12.64
N GLU A 195 -9.86 1.83 13.60
CA GLU A 195 -10.81 0.93 14.24
C GLU A 195 -11.80 0.33 13.24
N GLU A 196 -12.30 1.12 12.29
CA GLU A 196 -13.19 0.62 11.25
C GLU A 196 -12.51 -0.38 10.30
N LEU A 197 -11.23 -0.16 9.96
CA LEU A 197 -10.43 -1.04 9.10
C LEU A 197 -10.06 -2.35 9.79
N ASP A 198 -9.68 -2.29 11.07
CA ASP A 198 -9.34 -3.46 11.89
C ASP A 198 -10.56 -4.38 12.07
N ASN A 199 -11.72 -3.81 12.41
CA ASN A 199 -12.95 -4.57 12.57
C ASN A 199 -13.38 -5.29 11.28
N GLU A 200 -13.28 -4.65 10.12
CA GLU A 200 -13.64 -5.27 8.84
C GLU A 200 -12.69 -6.43 8.49
N GLN A 201 -11.39 -6.30 8.81
CA GLN A 201 -10.43 -7.38 8.63
C GLN A 201 -10.76 -8.58 9.53
N LEU A 202 -11.12 -8.33 10.79
CA LEU A 202 -11.55 -9.34 11.77
C LEU A 202 -12.90 -10.00 11.42
N TYR A 203 -13.87 -9.28 10.84
CA TYR A 203 -15.15 -9.86 10.39
C TYR A 203 -14.98 -10.90 9.26
N THR A 204 -13.86 -10.85 8.54
CA THR A 204 -13.50 -11.88 7.56
C THR A 204 -12.97 -13.17 8.19
N GLU A 205 -12.58 -13.16 9.47
CA GLU A 205 -12.04 -14.31 10.20
C GLU A 205 -13.15 -15.19 10.82
N GLU A 206 -14.15 -14.59 11.48
CA GLU A 206 -15.22 -15.35 12.17
C GLU A 206 -16.10 -16.18 11.19
N ASN A 207 -16.18 -15.78 9.92
CA ASN A 207 -16.90 -16.54 8.90
C ASN A 207 -16.12 -17.74 8.35
N VAL A 208 -14.81 -17.87 8.64
CA VAL A 208 -13.99 -19.03 8.23
C VAL A 208 -14.06 -20.15 9.27
N GLU A 209 -14.18 -19.82 10.57
CA GLU A 209 -14.29 -20.83 11.63
C GLU A 209 -15.69 -21.43 11.78
N SER A 210 -16.75 -20.78 11.28
CA SER A 210 -18.13 -21.30 11.37
C SER A 210 -18.52 -22.32 10.28
N HIS A 211 -17.60 -22.67 9.37
CA HIS A 211 -17.82 -23.60 8.27
C HIS A 211 -16.83 -24.78 8.20
N HIS A 212 -16.12 -25.06 9.30
CA HIS A 212 -15.36 -26.29 9.48
C HIS A 212 -16.03 -27.28 10.44
#